data_AF-A0AAV5VHS4-F1
#
_entry.id   AF-A0AAV5VHS4-F1
#
_cell.length_a   1.000
_cell.length_b   1.000
_cell.length_c   1.000
_cell.angle_alpha   90.00
_cell.angle_beta   90.00
_cell.angle_gamma   90.00
#
_symmetry.space_group_name_H-M   'P 1'
#
loop_
_entity.id
_entity.type
_entity.pdbx_description
1 polymer ?
#
loop_
_entity_poly.entity_id
_entity_poly.type
_entity_poly.pdbx_seq_one_letter_code
_entity_poly.pdbx_strand_id
1 'polypeptide(L)'
;MAFSAQLVLSAAIKVLITILVIVVLCLVDPSYLTAYISINYEIVMIYLFSAVTLLYNVVSVVMYCIISRKEDGGVTTNHSIGEVIFALFQVGAWLLILGIGGNISQRTIIESGEGFGWIGALSGVIVGSFLCIAGIFTINVINDKILSRERQEKYSGSRYGYSAGRHY
;
A
#
# COMPACT_ATOMS: atom_id res chain seq x y z
N MET A 1 -16.70 21.22 -0.86
CA MET A 1 -16.26 19.84 -0.61
C MET A 1 -14.76 19.86 -0.40
N ALA A 2 -14.29 19.82 0.85
CA ALA A 2 -12.87 19.69 1.13
C ALA A 2 -12.54 18.19 1.18
N PHE A 3 -11.86 17.67 0.16
CA PHE A 3 -11.30 16.32 0.25
C PHE A 3 -10.32 16.27 1.42
N SER A 4 -10.31 15.17 2.18
CA SER A 4 -9.23 14.93 3.13
C SER A 4 -7.90 14.92 2.36
N ALA A 5 -7.00 15.84 2.68
CA ALA A 5 -5.71 16.00 1.99
C ALA A 5 -4.92 14.67 1.95
N GLN A 6 -5.10 13.84 2.96
CA GLN A 6 -4.57 12.48 3.03
C GLN A 6 -5.09 11.57 1.91
N LEU A 7 -6.39 11.57 1.63
CA LEU A 7 -6.97 10.76 0.55
C LEU A 7 -6.49 11.24 -0.81
N VAL A 8 -6.37 12.56 -1.01
CA VAL A 8 -5.87 13.14 -2.27
C VAL A 8 -4.40 12.77 -2.49
N LEU A 9 -3.57 12.92 -1.46
CA LEU A 9 -2.15 12.59 -1.53
C LEU A 9 -1.95 11.09 -1.77
N SER A 10 -2.68 10.23 -1.06
CA SER A 10 -2.61 8.79 -1.27
C SER A 10 -3.11 8.38 -2.66
N ALA A 11 -4.20 8.98 -3.15
CA ALA A 11 -4.69 8.75 -4.50
C ALA A 11 -3.62 9.10 -5.56
N ALA A 12 -2.97 10.26 -5.41
CA ALA A 12 -1.91 10.69 -6.32
C ALA A 12 -0.72 9.70 -6.33
N ILE A 13 -0.30 9.23 -5.16
CA ILE A 13 0.76 8.21 -5.05
C ILE A 13 0.32 6.90 -5.70
N LYS A 14 -0.93 6.47 -5.53
CA LYS A 14 -1.44 5.24 -6.16
C LYS A 14 -1.55 5.35 -7.68
N VAL A 15 -1.88 6.52 -8.22
CA VAL A 15 -1.82 6.78 -9.67
C VAL A 15 -0.39 6.65 -10.17
N LEU A 16 0.59 7.23 -9.46
CA LEU A 16 2.01 7.06 -9.79
C LEU A 16 2.41 5.59 -9.77
N ILE A 17 2.07 4.84 -8.71
CA ILE A 17 2.36 3.40 -8.63
C ILE A 17 1.72 2.67 -9.83
N THR A 18 0.48 2.98 -10.18
CA THR A 18 -0.21 2.36 -11.31
C THR A 18 0.55 2.57 -12.62
N ILE A 19 1.04 3.77 -12.88
CA ILE A 19 1.88 4.06 -14.06
C ILE A 19 3.17 3.25 -14.02
N LEU A 20 3.87 3.20 -12.88
CA LEU A 20 5.11 2.44 -12.73
C LEU A 20 4.88 0.94 -12.94
N VAL A 21 3.77 0.38 -12.44
CA VAL A 21 3.42 -1.03 -12.64
C VAL A 21 3.10 -1.33 -14.10
N ILE A 22 2.43 -0.41 -14.82
CA ILE A 22 2.22 -0.55 -16.27
C ILE A 22 3.57 -0.60 -17.00
N VAL A 23 4.52 0.27 -16.63
CA VAL A 23 5.88 0.24 -17.20
C VAL A 23 6.57 -1.10 -16.91
N VAL A 24 6.48 -1.63 -15.69
CA VAL A 24 7.00 -2.96 -15.35
C VAL A 24 6.37 -4.05 -16.23
N LEU A 25 5.06 -4.01 -16.45
CA LEU A 25 4.38 -4.96 -17.33
C LEU A 25 4.80 -4.83 -18.80
N CYS A 26 5.14 -3.63 -19.27
CA CYS A 26 5.68 -3.43 -20.62
C CYS A 26 7.13 -3.96 -20.76
N LEU A 27 7.92 -3.90 -19.68
CA LEU A 27 9.28 -4.44 -19.66
C LEU A 27 9.30 -5.97 -19.58
N VAL A 28 8.25 -6.59 -19.03
CA VAL A 28 8.09 -8.04 -19.02
C VAL A 28 7.50 -8.50 -20.36
N ASP A 29 8.34 -9.07 -21.23
CA ASP A 29 7.88 -9.60 -22.52
C ASP A 29 6.88 -10.77 -22.29
N PRO A 30 5.66 -10.69 -22.86
CA PRO A 30 4.62 -11.70 -22.68
C PRO A 30 5.00 -13.09 -23.20
N SER A 31 6.01 -13.17 -24.09
CA SER A 31 6.56 -14.43 -24.59
C SER A 31 7.06 -15.32 -23.44
N TYR A 32 7.61 -14.72 -22.38
CA TYR A 32 8.13 -15.44 -21.21
C TYR A 32 7.03 -16.05 -20.32
N LEU A 33 5.77 -15.62 -20.45
CA LEU A 33 4.62 -16.19 -19.71
C LEU A 33 4.13 -17.51 -20.32
N THR A 34 4.35 -17.71 -21.63
CA THR A 34 3.86 -18.89 -22.36
C THR A 34 4.81 -20.10 -22.26
N ALA A 35 6.08 -19.85 -21.94
CA ALA A 35 7.04 -20.90 -21.61
C ALA A 35 6.82 -21.38 -20.16
N TYR A 36 6.24 -22.58 -20.01
CA TYR A 36 6.04 -23.37 -18.79
C TYR A 36 6.30 -22.67 -17.44
N ILE A 37 5.24 -22.54 -16.62
CA ILE A 37 5.26 -22.02 -15.24
C ILE A 37 6.39 -22.63 -14.37
N SER A 38 6.77 -23.88 -14.62
CA SER A 38 7.82 -24.57 -13.84
C SER A 38 9.25 -24.12 -14.16
N ILE A 39 9.48 -23.43 -15.28
CA ILE A 39 10.81 -23.00 -15.73
C ILE A 39 11.02 -21.50 -15.46
N ASN A 40 10.00 -20.67 -15.74
CA ASN A 40 10.07 -19.21 -15.59
C ASN A 40 9.20 -18.67 -14.43
N TYR A 41 9.13 -19.40 -13.31
CA TYR A 41 8.29 -19.03 -12.17
C TYR A 41 8.57 -17.61 -11.64
N GLU A 42 9.81 -17.15 -11.77
CA GLU A 42 10.24 -15.81 -11.36
C GLU A 42 9.51 -14.71 -12.14
N ILE A 43 9.44 -14.82 -13.47
CA ILE A 43 8.78 -13.84 -14.35
C ILE A 43 7.26 -13.87 -14.15
N VAL A 44 6.70 -15.08 -13.97
CA VAL A 44 5.27 -15.25 -13.66
C VAL A 44 4.89 -14.56 -12.35
N MET A 45 5.75 -14.63 -11.33
CA MET A 45 5.54 -13.94 -10.04
C MET A 45 5.52 -12.42 -10.19
N ILE A 46 6.41 -11.85 -11.02
CA ILE A 46 6.39 -10.40 -11.34
C ILE A 46 5.04 -10.01 -11.93
N TYR A 47 4.53 -10.79 -12.88
CA TYR A 47 3.25 -10.53 -13.53
C TYR A 47 2.07 -10.62 -12.56
N LEU A 48 2.03 -11.67 -11.74
CA LEU A 48 0.95 -11.90 -10.78
C LEU A 48 0.89 -10.80 -9.71
N PHE A 49 2.02 -10.44 -9.12
CA PHE A 49 2.07 -9.35 -8.15
C PHE A 49 1.78 -7.99 -8.78
N SER A 50 2.22 -7.76 -10.03
CA SER A 50 1.86 -6.54 -10.78
C SER A 50 0.36 -6.44 -11.00
N ALA A 51 -0.30 -7.52 -11.45
CA ALA A 51 -1.74 -7.56 -11.67
C ALA A 51 -2.53 -7.33 -10.37
N VAL A 52 -2.14 -7.99 -9.27
CA VAL A 52 -2.75 -7.77 -7.95
C VAL A 52 -2.55 -6.33 -7.47
N THR A 53 -1.40 -5.73 -7.74
CA THR A 53 -1.11 -4.33 -7.40
C THR A 53 -2.00 -3.36 -8.18
N LEU A 54 -2.20 -3.59 -9.48
CA LEU A 54 -3.11 -2.78 -10.29
C LEU A 54 -4.54 -2.88 -9.76
N LEU A 55 -5.02 -4.09 -9.49
CA LEU A 55 -6.36 -4.30 -8.94
C LEU A 55 -6.53 -3.58 -7.61
N TYR A 56 -5.56 -3.71 -6.70
CA TYR A 56 -5.56 -3.03 -5.41
C TYR A 56 -5.63 -1.51 -5.56
N ASN A 57 -4.79 -0.92 -6.41
CA ASN A 57 -4.76 0.53 -6.63
C ASN A 57 -6.09 1.05 -7.20
N VAL A 58 -6.66 0.36 -8.19
CA VAL A 58 -7.95 0.74 -8.79
C VAL A 58 -9.07 0.67 -7.76
N VAL A 59 -9.20 -0.46 -7.04
CA VAL A 59 -10.25 -0.64 -6.02
C VAL A 59 -10.12 0.39 -4.91
N SER A 60 -8.90 0.67 -4.44
CA SER A 60 -8.67 1.65 -3.39
C SER A 60 -9.00 3.08 -3.83
N VAL A 61 -8.63 3.48 -5.06
CA VAL A 61 -9.01 4.80 -5.60
C VAL A 61 -10.53 4.94 -5.71
N VAL A 62 -11.24 3.91 -6.19
CA VAL A 62 -12.72 3.88 -6.21
C VAL A 62 -13.29 4.04 -4.80
N MET A 63 -12.72 3.34 -3.81
CA MET A 63 -13.13 3.45 -2.42
C MET A 63 -12.94 4.88 -1.88
N TYR A 64 -11.83 5.55 -2.22
CA TYR A 64 -11.59 6.95 -1.83
C TYR A 64 -12.65 7.88 -2.41
N CYS A 65 -13.04 7.68 -3.68
CA CYS A 65 -14.13 8.44 -4.31
C CYS A 65 -15.47 8.23 -3.58
N ILE A 66 -15.77 7.00 -3.14
CA ILE A 66 -17.00 6.70 -2.37
C ILE A 66 -16.97 7.36 -0.99
N ILE A 67 -15.86 7.23 -0.25
CA ILE A 67 -15.70 7.81 1.10
C ILE A 67 -15.82 9.33 1.04
N SER A 68 -15.23 9.96 0.02
CA SER A 68 -15.25 11.42 -0.15
C SER A 68 -16.64 12.01 -0.44
N ARG A 69 -17.64 11.16 -0.73
CA ARG A 69 -19.04 11.57 -0.96
C ARG A 69 -19.94 11.45 0.27
N LYS A 70 -19.47 10.87 1.37
CA LYS A 70 -20.26 10.80 2.62
C LYS A 70 -20.24 12.16 3.33
N GLU A 71 -21.40 12.63 3.79
CA GLU A 71 -21.56 13.92 4.50
C GLU A 71 -20.87 13.95 5.87
N ASP A 72 -20.81 12.80 6.57
CA ASP A 72 -20.00 12.62 7.80
C ASP A 72 -18.53 12.25 7.50
N GLY A 73 -18.09 12.43 6.24
CA GLY A 73 -17.00 11.71 5.57
C GLY A 73 -15.58 12.05 6.02
N GLY A 74 -15.21 11.62 7.22
CA GLY A 74 -13.82 11.49 7.65
C GLY A 74 -13.21 10.14 7.24
N VAL A 75 -11.88 10.09 7.17
CA VAL A 75 -11.14 8.83 7.06
C VAL A 75 -11.31 8.05 8.36
N THR A 76 -12.08 6.95 8.34
CA THR A 76 -12.29 6.14 9.56
C THR A 76 -11.01 5.41 9.97
N THR A 77 -10.81 5.17 11.26
CA THR A 77 -9.64 4.41 11.74
C THR A 77 -9.56 3.00 11.13
N ASN A 78 -10.70 2.34 10.89
CA ASN A 78 -10.72 1.01 10.25
C ASN A 78 -10.20 1.06 8.81
N HIS A 79 -10.55 2.12 8.08
CA HIS A 79 -10.01 2.34 6.74
C HIS A 79 -8.51 2.61 6.78
N SER A 80 -8.04 3.47 7.70
CA SER A 80 -6.61 3.72 7.88
C SER A 80 -5.82 2.46 8.23
N ILE A 81 -6.34 1.61 9.12
CA ILE A 81 -5.69 0.33 9.46
C ILE A 81 -5.65 -0.61 8.25
N GLY A 82 -6.75 -0.71 7.51
CA GLY A 82 -6.80 -1.51 6.28
C GLY A 82 -5.75 -1.07 5.27
N GLU A 83 -5.66 0.23 5.01
CA GLU A 83 -4.67 0.82 4.09
C GLU A 83 -3.23 0.54 4.54
N VAL A 84 -2.93 0.61 5.84
CA VAL A 84 -1.60 0.24 6.37
C VAL A 84 -1.31 -1.23 6.12
N ILE A 85 -2.22 -2.14 6.44
CA ILE A 85 -2.03 -3.59 6.26
C ILE A 85 -1.79 -3.93 4.79
N PHE A 86 -2.64 -3.42 3.89
CA PHE A 86 -2.49 -3.69 2.46
C PHE A 86 -1.25 -3.02 1.88
N ALA A 87 -0.89 -1.81 2.29
CA ALA A 87 0.34 -1.17 1.85
C ALA A 87 1.59 -1.95 2.30
N LEU A 88 1.64 -2.44 3.53
CA LEU A 88 2.76 -3.25 4.03
C LEU A 88 2.84 -4.62 3.33
N PHE A 89 1.70 -5.24 3.01
CA PHE A 89 1.69 -6.45 2.19
C PHE A 89 2.31 -6.19 0.81
N GLN A 90 1.97 -5.07 0.18
CA GLN A 90 2.55 -4.69 -1.11
C GLN A 90 4.05 -4.38 -1.00
N VAL A 91 4.52 -3.77 0.09
CA VAL A 91 5.96 -3.61 0.34
C VAL A 91 6.67 -4.98 0.30
N GLY A 92 6.12 -5.99 0.98
CA GLY A 92 6.68 -7.35 0.96
C GLY A 92 6.71 -7.95 -0.45
N ALA A 93 5.62 -7.84 -1.19
CA ALA A 93 5.52 -8.36 -2.56
C ALA A 93 6.55 -7.71 -3.51
N TRP A 94 6.71 -6.38 -3.43
CA TRP A 94 7.62 -5.64 -4.31
C TRP A 94 9.09 -5.75 -3.91
N LEU A 95 9.41 -6.00 -2.62
CA LEU A 95 10.76 -6.38 -2.20
C LEU A 95 11.18 -7.75 -2.77
N LEU A 96 10.24 -8.70 -2.85
CA LEU A 96 10.47 -9.98 -3.50
C LEU A 96 10.76 -9.78 -4.99
N ILE A 97 9.96 -8.96 -5.69
CA ILE A 97 10.20 -8.63 -7.11
C ILE A 97 11.56 -7.94 -7.29
N LEU A 98 11.95 -7.03 -6.40
CA LEU A 98 13.27 -6.38 -6.44
C LEU A 98 14.41 -7.41 -6.38
N GLY A 99 14.30 -8.40 -5.49
CA GLY A 99 15.28 -9.49 -5.40
C GLY A 99 15.31 -10.38 -6.64
N ILE A 100 14.14 -10.72 -7.19
CA ILE A 100 14.03 -11.48 -8.44
C ILE A 100 14.64 -10.72 -9.62
N GLY A 101 14.24 -9.45 -9.81
CA GLY A 101 14.73 -8.62 -10.92
C GLY A 101 16.25 -8.45 -10.88
N GLY A 102 16.82 -8.27 -9.68
CA GLY A 102 18.27 -8.25 -9.48
C GLY A 102 18.95 -9.56 -9.89
N ASN A 103 18.44 -10.70 -9.42
CA ASN A 103 18.98 -12.02 -9.73
C ASN A 103 18.92 -12.36 -11.23
N ILE A 104 17.80 -12.06 -11.89
CA ILE A 104 17.65 -12.29 -13.34
C ILE A 104 18.61 -11.39 -14.12
N SER A 105 18.76 -10.12 -13.74
CA SER A 105 19.66 -9.19 -14.44
C SER A 105 21.12 -9.67 -14.43
N GLN A 106 21.56 -10.34 -13.36
CA GLN A 106 22.93 -10.85 -13.22
C GLN A 106 23.19 -12.12 -14.04
N ARG A 107 22.15 -12.92 -14.29
CA ARG A 107 22.26 -14.21 -14.99
C ARG A 107 22.02 -14.09 -16.51
N THR A 108 21.49 -12.95 -16.96
CA THR A 108 21.04 -12.76 -18.35
C THR A 108 22.02 -11.89 -19.14
N ILE A 109 22.11 -12.12 -20.46
CA ILE A 109 22.94 -11.37 -21.41
C ILE A 109 22.59 -9.87 -21.36
N ILE A 110 23.60 -9.00 -21.55
CA ILE A 110 23.58 -7.55 -21.32
C ILE A 110 22.28 -6.84 -21.73
N GLU A 111 21.78 -7.03 -22.96
CA GLU A 111 20.59 -6.33 -23.46
C GLU A 111 19.28 -6.77 -22.78
N SER A 112 19.09 -8.06 -22.51
CA SER A 112 17.91 -8.54 -21.79
C SER A 112 18.05 -8.34 -20.28
N GLY A 113 19.27 -8.37 -19.75
CA GLY A 113 19.58 -8.11 -18.34
C GLY A 113 19.28 -6.66 -17.94
N GLU A 114 19.47 -5.69 -18.84
CA GLU A 114 19.15 -4.28 -18.59
C GLU A 114 17.66 -4.08 -18.28
N GLY A 115 16.76 -4.71 -19.04
CA GLY A 115 15.31 -4.64 -18.81
C GLY A 115 14.91 -5.12 -17.42
N PHE A 116 15.49 -6.23 -16.95
CA PHE A 116 15.27 -6.74 -15.59
C PHE A 116 15.90 -5.86 -14.51
N GLY A 117 17.03 -5.20 -14.82
CA GLY A 117 17.62 -4.17 -13.96
C GLY A 117 16.68 -2.99 -13.74
N TRP A 118 16.03 -2.51 -14.81
CA TRP A 118 15.00 -1.45 -14.72
C TRP A 118 13.77 -1.90 -13.91
N ILE A 119 13.32 -3.15 -14.07
CA ILE A 119 12.26 -3.71 -13.22
C ILE A 119 12.65 -3.67 -11.74
N GLY A 120 13.90 -4.02 -11.41
CA GLY A 120 14.42 -3.92 -10.04
C GLY A 120 14.43 -2.48 -9.51
N ALA A 121 14.90 -1.52 -10.30
CA ALA A 121 14.91 -0.10 -9.93
C ALA A 121 13.49 0.46 -9.70
N LEU A 122 12.55 0.16 -10.62
CA LEU A 122 11.14 0.55 -10.50
C LEU A 122 10.48 -0.07 -9.26
N SER A 123 10.82 -1.33 -8.95
CA SER A 123 10.32 -2.01 -7.75
C SER A 123 10.73 -1.28 -6.48
N GLY A 124 11.97 -0.75 -6.42
CA GLY A 124 12.42 0.07 -5.29
C GLY A 124 11.61 1.36 -5.10
N VAL A 125 11.29 2.05 -6.21
CA VAL A 125 10.44 3.25 -6.18
C VAL A 125 9.01 2.92 -5.74
N ILE A 126 8.46 1.79 -6.20
CA ILE A 126 7.13 1.31 -5.79
C ILE A 126 7.10 0.98 -4.30
N VAL A 127 8.14 0.29 -3.78
CA VAL A 127 8.28 0.02 -2.34
C VAL A 127 8.29 1.32 -1.53
N GLY A 128 9.09 2.31 -1.94
CA GLY A 128 9.13 3.62 -1.29
C GLY A 128 7.76 4.32 -1.29
N SER A 129 7.03 4.22 -2.40
CA SER A 129 5.69 4.79 -2.55
C SER A 129 4.67 4.14 -1.61
N PHE A 130 4.71 2.81 -1.46
CA PHE A 130 3.85 2.11 -0.50
C PHE A 130 4.23 2.39 0.96
N LEU A 131 5.51 2.56 1.27
CA LEU A 131 5.96 3.00 2.60
C LEU A 131 5.46 4.42 2.93
N CYS A 132 5.47 5.34 1.96
CA CYS A 132 4.88 6.67 2.13
C CYS A 132 3.39 6.59 2.46
N ILE A 133 2.63 5.77 1.73
CA ILE A 133 1.19 5.54 2.00
C ILE A 133 1.00 4.97 3.41
N ALA A 134 1.74 3.92 3.78
CA ALA A 134 1.67 3.32 5.11
C ALA A 134 1.99 4.34 6.21
N GLY A 135 3.00 5.19 6.02
CA GLY A 135 3.36 6.26 6.96
C GLY A 135 2.24 7.28 7.15
N ILE A 136 1.65 7.78 6.05
CA ILE A 136 0.54 8.75 6.08
C ILE A 136 -0.65 8.19 6.88
N PHE A 137 -1.06 6.95 6.62
CA PHE A 137 -2.19 6.34 7.33
C PHE A 137 -1.84 5.93 8.76
N THR A 138 -0.60 5.55 9.05
CA THR A 138 -0.14 5.25 10.42
C THR A 138 -0.17 6.50 11.29
N ILE A 139 0.29 7.64 10.79
CA ILE A 139 0.22 8.92 11.52
C ILE A 139 -1.24 9.26 11.86
N ASN A 140 -2.17 9.01 10.95
CA ASN A 140 -3.59 9.23 11.21
C ASN A 140 -4.11 8.30 12.33
N VAL A 141 -3.75 7.01 12.31
CA VAL A 141 -4.11 6.07 13.40
C VAL A 141 -3.52 6.52 14.75
N ILE A 142 -2.27 7.00 14.77
CA ILE A 142 -1.63 7.50 15.99
C ILE A 142 -2.38 8.73 16.52
N ASN A 143 -2.69 9.69 15.66
CA ASN A 143 -3.42 10.89 16.05
C ASN A 143 -4.81 10.56 16.62
N ASP A 144 -5.55 9.68 15.95
CA ASP A 144 -6.92 9.29 16.34
C ASP A 144 -6.98 8.40 17.58
N LYS A 145 -6.01 7.50 17.79
CA LYS A 145 -6.08 6.47 18.85
C LYS A 145 -5.18 6.74 20.06
N ILE A 146 -4.04 7.39 19.85
CA ILE A 146 -3.00 7.57 20.86
C ILE A 146 -3.01 9.01 21.40
N LEU A 147 -3.19 10.01 20.52
CA LEU A 147 -3.10 11.43 20.90
C LEU A 147 -4.45 12.11 21.12
N SER A 148 -5.57 11.47 20.80
CA SER A 148 -6.90 12.03 21.00
C SER A 148 -7.19 12.33 22.49
N ARG A 149 -7.25 13.61 22.84
CA ARG A 149 -7.56 14.09 24.21
C ARG A 149 -8.89 13.59 24.76
N GLU A 150 -9.93 13.43 23.93
CA GLU A 150 -11.24 12.91 24.36
C GLU A 150 -11.16 11.52 24.98
N ARG A 151 -10.20 10.68 24.55
CA ARG A 151 -9.97 9.37 25.15
C ARG A 151 -9.25 9.48 26.48
N GLN A 152 -8.26 10.39 26.59
CA GLN A 152 -7.64 10.71 27.87
C GLN A 152 -8.68 11.20 28.87
N GLU A 153 -9.66 12.01 28.47
CA GLU A 153 -10.75 12.46 29.35
C GLU A 153 -11.72 11.32 29.71
N LYS A 154 -12.07 10.43 28.76
CA LYS A 154 -12.94 9.27 29.04
C LYS A 154 -12.31 8.26 30.02
N TYR A 155 -10.98 8.13 30.02
CA TYR A 155 -10.25 7.26 30.98
C TYR A 155 -9.74 8.01 32.23
N SER A 156 -9.58 9.34 32.16
CA SER A 156 -9.28 10.23 33.30
C SER A 156 -10.51 10.42 34.19
N GLY A 157 -11.70 10.55 33.60
CA GLY A 157 -12.98 10.61 34.32
C GLY A 157 -13.30 9.31 35.08
N SER A 158 -12.82 8.16 34.61
CA SER A 158 -12.90 6.90 35.37
C SER A 158 -11.89 6.78 36.51
N ARG A 159 -10.93 7.71 36.64
CA ARG A 159 -9.98 7.77 37.77
C ARG A 159 -10.48 8.66 38.92
N TYR A 160 -11.53 9.46 38.70
CA TYR A 160 -12.23 10.28 39.70
C TYR A 160 -13.71 9.92 39.80
N GLY A 161 -14.01 8.62 39.85
CA GLY A 161 -15.38 8.13 39.88
C GLY A 161 -15.56 6.81 40.62
N TYR A 162 -14.73 6.52 41.63
CA TYR A 162 -15.14 5.56 42.67
C TYR A 162 -16.16 6.28 43.55
N SER A 163 -17.43 6.19 43.16
CA SER A 163 -18.55 6.45 44.07
C SER A 163 -18.45 5.44 45.20
N ALA A 164 -17.85 5.87 46.31
CA ALA A 164 -17.84 5.14 47.55
C ALA A 164 -19.18 5.37 48.27
N GLY A 165 -19.90 4.28 48.55
CA GLY A 165 -21.00 4.23 49.53
C GLY A 165 -22.35 3.89 48.91
N ARG A 166 -22.72 2.59 48.88
CA ARG A 166 -23.62 1.89 49.84
C ARG A 166 -25.12 2.15 49.54
N HIS A 167 -25.88 1.14 49.14
CA HIS A 167 -26.75 0.33 50.04
C HIS A 167 -27.54 1.25 50.99
N TYR A 168 -28.85 1.50 50.84
CA TYR A 168 -30.02 0.62 50.64
C TYR A 168 -31.12 1.38 49.89
#